data_AF-L1J4P2-F1
#
_entry.id   AF-L1J4P2-F1
#
_cell.length_a   1.000
_cell.length_b   1.000
_cell.length_c   1.000
_cell.angle_alpha   90.00
_cell.angle_beta   90.00
_cell.angle_gamma   90.00
#
_symmetry.space_group_name_H-M   'P 1'
#
loop_
_entity.id
_entity.type
_entity.pdbx_description
1 polymer ?
#
loop_
_entity_poly.entity_id
_entity_poly.type
_entity_poly.pdbx_seq_one_letter_code
_entity_poly.pdbx_strand_id
1 'polypeptide(L)'
;MMVTERSLNTASCSLALVMMCMAVWHMQNPSHFGRRSALAQTPAQQTTELSFLQTSSFVDQIYMYAGLAVDNKHETGFIAKEIRKHNYQTMVRLFTSLDDATFRAVLWDQAVHCLVWPPFVRYPGISETAKTDLRAYTAAGNNVVFLGNYVAVQFMNDVYGFQLTDDYQNGPYYRNDRNVRNTPFQYLPSRVEQASIETYAVKSRSLPPGGKSMLDTLGATVAFVIRYDLGTVCYIGYNYNTPFHADQWTRVLHCAIDM
;
A
#
# COMPACT_ATOMS: atom_id res chain seq x y z
N MET A 1 -28.73 -23.55 76.22
CA MET A 1 -29.80 -22.63 76.68
C MET A 1 -29.95 -21.55 75.59
N MET A 2 -31.15 -21.39 75.06
CA MET A 2 -31.45 -20.74 73.78
C MET A 2 -31.50 -19.19 73.82
N VAL A 3 -31.03 -18.60 72.72
CA VAL A 3 -31.49 -17.42 71.95
C VAL A 3 -32.62 -16.54 72.53
N THR A 4 -32.42 -15.21 72.56
CA THR A 4 -33.36 -14.20 71.99
C THR A 4 -32.81 -12.76 71.98
N GLU A 5 -33.31 -11.99 71.01
CA GLU A 5 -32.99 -10.64 70.53
C GLU A 5 -33.25 -9.49 71.53
N ARG A 6 -32.63 -8.30 71.31
CA ARG A 6 -33.33 -7.00 71.13
C ARG A 6 -32.43 -5.78 70.85
N SER A 7 -32.86 -5.01 69.82
CA SER A 7 -32.74 -3.55 69.55
C SER A 7 -31.33 -2.91 69.43
N LEU A 8 -30.84 -2.41 68.28
CA LEU A 8 -31.32 -1.38 67.31
C LEU A 8 -31.71 -0.03 67.96
N ASN A 9 -30.90 1.01 67.74
CA ASN A 9 -31.28 2.37 67.32
C ASN A 9 -30.18 3.40 67.62
N THR A 10 -29.63 4.05 66.57
CA THR A 10 -29.25 5.50 66.49
C THR A 10 -28.21 5.76 65.39
N ALA A 11 -28.51 5.47 64.11
CA ALA A 11 -27.64 5.90 63.00
C ALA A 11 -28.38 6.03 61.65
N SER A 12 -29.64 6.50 61.63
CA SER A 12 -30.45 6.50 60.40
C SER A 12 -31.28 7.77 60.15
N CYS A 13 -30.96 8.91 60.78
CA CYS A 13 -31.73 10.16 60.62
C CYS A 13 -30.97 11.36 60.01
N SER A 14 -29.72 11.22 59.56
CA SER A 14 -28.93 12.38 59.11
C SER A 14 -28.66 12.46 57.60
N LEU A 15 -29.15 11.51 56.79
CA LEU A 15 -28.84 11.43 55.35
C LEU A 15 -30.01 11.79 54.42
N ALA A 16 -31.22 12.02 54.96
CA ALA A 16 -32.41 12.32 54.16
C ALA A 16 -32.72 13.83 54.01
N LEU A 17 -31.97 14.73 54.66
CA LEU A 17 -32.27 16.18 54.68
C LEU A 17 -31.34 17.03 53.78
N VAL A 18 -30.29 16.46 53.20
CA VAL A 18 -29.38 17.18 52.28
C VAL A 18 -29.77 17.03 50.80
N MET A 19 -30.52 16.00 50.43
CA MET A 19 -30.93 15.77 49.03
C MET A 19 -32.23 16.48 48.60
N MET A 20 -32.97 17.13 49.50
CA MET A 20 -34.19 17.90 49.13
C MET A 20 -33.95 19.40 48.86
N CYS A 21 -32.79 19.97 49.21
CA CYS A 21 -32.53 21.41 48.99
C CYS A 21 -31.87 21.74 47.64
N MET A 22 -31.31 20.77 46.91
CA MET A 22 -30.68 21.01 45.60
C MET A 22 -31.63 20.84 44.41
N ALA A 23 -32.79 20.19 44.62
CA ALA A 23 -33.77 19.93 43.56
C ALA A 23 -34.74 21.09 43.28
N VAL A 24 -34.85 22.07 44.19
CA VAL A 24 -35.79 23.20 44.06
C VAL A 24 -35.17 24.43 43.39
N TRP A 25 -33.84 24.52 43.29
CA TRP A 25 -33.17 25.68 42.68
C TRP A 25 -33.05 25.60 41.14
N HIS A 26 -33.22 24.41 40.56
CA HIS A 26 -33.05 24.20 39.11
C HIS A 26 -34.34 24.33 38.26
N MET A 27 -35.50 24.63 38.86
CA MET A 27 -36.79 24.72 38.14
C MET A 27 -37.26 26.14 37.78
N GLN A 28 -36.48 27.20 38.00
CA GLN A 28 -37.03 28.57 37.91
C GLN A 28 -36.31 29.62 37.04
N ASN A 29 -35.25 29.32 36.25
CA ASN A 29 -34.75 30.34 35.29
C ASN A 29 -34.05 29.74 34.05
N PRO A 30 -34.76 29.59 32.92
CA PRO A 30 -34.18 29.17 31.64
C PRO A 30 -33.99 30.39 30.73
N SER A 31 -32.78 30.97 30.69
CA SER A 31 -32.21 31.69 29.52
C SER A 31 -31.04 32.59 29.93
N HIS A 32 -30.09 32.68 29.00
CA HIS A 32 -28.93 33.57 28.94
C HIS A 32 -27.63 33.11 29.63
N PHE A 33 -26.56 33.39 28.89
CA PHE A 33 -25.14 33.09 29.13
C PHE A 33 -24.64 31.74 28.65
N GLY A 34 -24.51 31.67 27.32
CA GLY A 34 -23.56 30.78 26.67
C GLY A 34 -22.13 31.02 27.17
N ARG A 35 -21.50 29.92 27.56
CA ARG A 35 -20.07 29.69 27.36
C ARG A 35 -19.97 28.34 26.65
N ARG A 36 -19.46 28.39 25.42
CA ARG A 36 -19.11 27.20 24.63
C ARG A 36 -18.13 26.36 25.44
N SER A 37 -18.61 25.29 26.06
CA SER A 37 -17.78 24.13 26.36
C SER A 37 -17.55 23.43 25.03
N ALA A 38 -16.42 23.77 24.39
CA ALA A 38 -15.89 22.96 23.30
C ALA A 38 -15.53 21.60 23.91
N LEU A 39 -16.47 20.66 23.85
CA LEU A 39 -16.14 19.25 23.93
C LEU A 39 -15.09 19.01 22.84
N ALA A 40 -13.86 18.73 23.27
CA ALA A 40 -12.87 18.16 22.40
C ALA A 40 -13.45 16.85 21.88
N GLN A 41 -14.07 16.92 20.70
CA GLN A 41 -14.29 15.76 19.87
C GLN A 41 -12.88 15.28 19.55
N THR A 42 -12.42 14.26 20.25
CA THR A 42 -11.38 13.38 19.74
C THR A 42 -11.82 13.06 18.32
N PRO A 43 -11.08 13.46 17.27
CA PRO A 43 -11.48 13.08 15.94
C PRO A 43 -11.52 11.56 15.95
N ALA A 44 -12.72 11.01 15.83
CA ALA A 44 -12.87 9.62 15.49
C ALA A 44 -12.08 9.47 14.19
N GLN A 45 -10.92 8.83 14.28
CA GLN A 45 -10.18 8.34 13.14
C GLN A 45 -11.14 7.33 12.50
N GLN A 46 -12.05 7.83 11.65
CA GLN A 46 -12.81 7.00 10.75
C GLN A 46 -11.77 6.26 9.95
N THR A 47 -11.72 4.95 10.18
CA THR A 47 -10.84 3.97 9.57
C THR A 47 -11.07 3.95 8.06
N THR A 48 -10.47 4.91 7.35
CA THR A 48 -10.28 4.86 5.89
C THR A 48 -9.50 3.60 5.47
N GLU A 49 -8.79 2.96 6.41
CA GLU A 49 -8.09 1.70 6.22
C GLU A 49 -9.03 0.53 5.87
N LEU A 50 -10.24 0.49 6.42
CA LEU A 50 -11.20 -0.59 6.14
C LEU A 50 -12.00 -0.36 4.86
N SER A 51 -12.27 0.90 4.48
CA SER A 51 -13.03 1.21 3.27
C SER A 51 -12.26 0.93 1.97
N PHE A 52 -10.92 1.03 2.00
CA PHE A 52 -10.06 0.67 0.85
C PHE A 52 -10.15 -0.83 0.54
N LEU A 53 -10.03 -1.69 1.56
CA LEU A 53 -10.10 -3.15 1.40
C LEU A 53 -11.46 -3.65 0.90
N GLN A 54 -12.52 -2.83 1.02
CA GLN A 54 -13.88 -3.20 0.61
C GLN A 54 -14.25 -2.70 -0.79
N THR A 55 -13.42 -1.89 -1.46
CA THR A 55 -13.78 -1.22 -2.72
C THR A 55 -12.88 -1.53 -3.91
N SER A 56 -11.67 -2.09 -3.73
CA SER A 56 -10.93 -2.68 -4.85
C SER A 56 -11.34 -4.15 -5.01
N SER A 57 -11.74 -4.52 -6.22
CA SER A 57 -11.72 -5.93 -6.64
C SER A 57 -10.24 -6.31 -6.78
N PHE A 58 -9.64 -6.79 -5.69
CA PHE A 58 -8.25 -7.22 -5.70
C PHE A 58 -8.00 -8.22 -6.84
N VAL A 59 -6.81 -8.16 -7.41
CA VAL A 59 -6.40 -9.11 -8.45
C VAL A 59 -6.37 -10.52 -7.84
N ASP A 60 -7.20 -11.42 -8.37
CA ASP A 60 -7.33 -12.79 -7.87
C ASP A 60 -6.11 -13.66 -8.20
N GLN A 61 -5.47 -13.42 -9.35
CA GLN A 61 -4.33 -14.21 -9.82
C GLN A 61 -3.23 -13.32 -10.39
N ILE A 62 -2.00 -13.56 -9.95
CA ILE A 62 -0.81 -12.81 -10.33
C ILE A 62 0.26 -13.80 -10.75
N TYR A 63 0.99 -13.50 -11.83
CA TYR A 63 2.24 -14.19 -12.12
C TYR A 63 3.40 -13.39 -11.55
N MET A 64 4.29 -14.06 -10.82
CA MET A 64 5.53 -13.48 -10.33
C MET A 64 6.71 -14.28 -10.88
N TYR A 65 7.70 -13.56 -11.41
CA TYR A 65 8.91 -14.20 -11.93
C TYR A 65 9.75 -14.78 -10.79
N ALA A 66 10.20 -16.03 -10.94
CA ALA A 66 10.99 -16.79 -9.96
C ALA A 66 12.16 -17.54 -10.63
N GLY A 67 12.68 -17.00 -11.73
CA GLY A 67 13.79 -17.64 -12.47
C GLY A 67 15.17 -17.39 -11.86
N LEU A 68 16.22 -17.70 -12.61
CA LEU A 68 17.62 -17.63 -12.14
C LEU A 68 18.11 -16.20 -11.85
N ALA A 69 17.38 -15.18 -12.31
CA ALA A 69 17.76 -13.79 -12.19
C ALA A 69 17.30 -13.11 -10.88
N VAL A 70 16.53 -13.81 -10.04
CA VAL A 70 16.02 -13.29 -8.74
C VAL A 70 16.49 -14.16 -7.57
N ASP A 71 16.46 -13.63 -6.35
CA ASP A 71 16.73 -14.44 -5.15
C ASP A 71 15.50 -15.27 -4.77
N ASN A 72 15.51 -16.53 -5.19
CA ASN A 72 14.50 -17.51 -4.84
C ASN A 72 14.60 -18.03 -3.39
N LYS A 73 15.74 -17.84 -2.72
CA LYS A 73 15.95 -18.39 -1.36
C LYS A 73 15.31 -17.51 -0.29
N HIS A 74 15.32 -16.19 -0.48
CA HIS A 74 14.87 -15.25 0.54
C HIS A 74 13.78 -14.30 0.03
N GLU A 75 14.03 -13.59 -1.07
CA GLU A 75 13.17 -12.47 -1.50
C GLU A 75 11.85 -12.94 -2.13
N THR A 76 11.90 -13.93 -3.02
CA THR A 76 10.71 -14.37 -3.77
C THR A 76 9.59 -14.85 -2.83
N GLY A 77 9.92 -15.65 -1.83
CA GLY A 77 8.92 -16.12 -0.83
C GLY A 77 8.38 -14.99 0.05
N PHE A 78 9.23 -14.02 0.39
CA PHE A 78 8.83 -12.85 1.17
C PHE A 78 7.90 -11.94 0.39
N ILE A 79 8.22 -11.60 -0.87
CA ILE A 79 7.38 -10.78 -1.75
C ILE A 79 6.02 -11.46 -1.99
N ALA A 80 6.01 -12.77 -2.26
CA ALA A 80 4.75 -13.52 -2.41
C ALA A 80 3.88 -13.51 -1.13
N LYS A 81 4.51 -13.40 0.06
CA LYS A 81 3.81 -13.22 1.33
C LYS A 81 3.25 -11.80 1.45
N GLU A 82 4.02 -10.78 1.10
CA GLU A 82 3.58 -9.39 1.13
C GLU A 82 2.44 -9.11 0.14
N ILE A 83 2.47 -9.70 -1.06
CA ILE A 83 1.36 -9.62 -2.02
C ILE A 83 0.05 -10.16 -1.41
N ARG A 84 0.10 -11.30 -0.73
CA ARG A 84 -1.07 -11.94 -0.11
C ARG A 84 -1.47 -11.35 1.24
N LYS A 85 -0.64 -10.48 1.80
CA LYS A 85 -0.93 -9.83 3.08
C LYS A 85 -2.17 -8.98 2.91
N HIS A 86 -3.14 -9.12 3.81
CA HIS A 86 -4.48 -8.51 3.72
C HIS A 86 -5.37 -9.01 2.55
N ASN A 87 -4.81 -9.77 1.61
CA ASN A 87 -5.48 -10.30 0.41
C ASN A 87 -5.26 -11.82 0.27
N TYR A 88 -5.79 -12.58 1.22
CA TYR A 88 -5.50 -14.02 1.34
C TYR A 88 -6.05 -14.87 0.18
N GLN A 89 -6.97 -14.34 -0.61
CA GLN A 89 -7.54 -15.01 -1.79
C GLN A 89 -6.67 -14.88 -3.04
N THR A 90 -5.79 -13.87 -3.09
CA THR A 90 -4.88 -13.68 -4.23
C THR A 90 -3.92 -14.85 -4.36
N MET A 91 -3.94 -15.51 -5.52
CA MET A 91 -3.03 -16.58 -5.86
C MET A 91 -1.81 -16.02 -6.61
N VAL A 92 -0.64 -16.20 -6.01
CA VAL A 92 0.64 -15.87 -6.65
C VAL A 92 1.17 -17.12 -7.34
N ARG A 93 1.03 -17.15 -8.67
CA ARG A 93 1.63 -18.17 -9.53
C ARG A 93 3.06 -17.79 -9.86
N LEU A 94 3.94 -18.77 -9.95
CA LEU A 94 5.35 -18.55 -10.27
C LEU A 94 5.65 -19.06 -11.67
N PHE A 95 6.50 -18.34 -12.39
CA PHE A 95 7.11 -18.81 -13.63
C PHE A 95 8.61 -18.58 -13.56
N THR A 96 9.39 -19.52 -14.09
CA THR A 96 10.85 -19.56 -13.88
C THR A 96 11.66 -19.39 -15.17
N SER A 97 11.02 -19.54 -16.32
CA SER A 97 11.67 -19.47 -17.63
C SER A 97 11.18 -18.29 -18.45
N LEU A 98 12.12 -17.69 -19.19
CA LEU A 98 11.88 -16.62 -20.17
C LEU A 98 12.07 -17.11 -21.60
N ASP A 99 12.09 -18.43 -21.83
CA ASP A 99 12.00 -18.97 -23.18
C ASP A 99 10.67 -18.54 -23.83
N ASP A 100 10.72 -18.29 -25.13
CA ASP A 100 9.60 -17.69 -25.87
C ASP A 100 8.29 -18.47 -25.74
N ALA A 101 8.33 -19.80 -25.60
CA ALA A 101 7.12 -20.61 -25.51
C ALA A 101 6.49 -20.54 -24.12
N THR A 102 7.28 -20.78 -23.08
CA THR A 102 6.82 -20.74 -21.69
C THR A 102 6.37 -19.33 -21.32
N PHE A 103 7.15 -18.31 -21.66
CA PHE A 103 6.83 -16.94 -21.30
C PHE A 103 5.57 -16.44 -22.03
N ARG A 104 5.41 -16.80 -23.31
CA ARG A 104 4.17 -16.49 -24.04
C ARG A 104 2.95 -17.17 -23.43
N ALA A 105 3.07 -18.41 -22.95
CA ALA A 105 1.98 -19.09 -22.26
C ALA A 105 1.57 -18.38 -20.96
N VAL A 106 2.54 -17.83 -20.22
CA VAL A 106 2.30 -17.01 -19.03
C VAL A 106 1.57 -15.71 -19.38
N LEU A 107 2.03 -14.99 -20.40
CA LEU A 107 1.47 -13.70 -20.80
C LEU A 107 0.05 -13.81 -21.35
N TRP A 108 -0.32 -14.90 -22.00
CA TRP A 108 -1.66 -15.06 -22.61
C TRP A 108 -2.62 -15.94 -21.81
N ASP A 109 -2.26 -16.26 -20.56
CA ASP A 109 -3.18 -16.83 -19.58
C ASP A 109 -4.29 -15.81 -19.26
N GLN A 110 -5.50 -16.08 -19.75
CA GLN A 110 -6.65 -15.18 -19.61
C GLN A 110 -7.08 -14.93 -18.17
N ALA A 111 -6.60 -15.74 -17.21
CA ALA A 111 -6.91 -15.57 -15.80
C ALA A 111 -5.99 -14.55 -15.10
N VAL A 112 -4.93 -14.06 -15.73
CA VAL A 112 -3.90 -13.22 -15.08
C VAL A 112 -3.70 -11.89 -15.78
N HIS A 113 -4.05 -10.81 -15.07
CA HIS A 113 -3.93 -9.43 -15.55
C HIS A 113 -2.78 -8.65 -14.93
N CYS A 114 -2.01 -9.27 -14.02
CA CYS A 114 -0.87 -8.63 -13.36
C CYS A 114 0.37 -9.55 -13.39
N LEU A 115 1.47 -9.00 -13.88
CA LEU A 115 2.79 -9.61 -13.87
C LEU A 115 3.73 -8.85 -12.93
N VAL A 116 4.36 -9.54 -11.99
CA VAL A 116 5.29 -8.96 -11.02
C VAL A 116 6.72 -9.46 -11.29
N TRP A 117 7.65 -8.51 -11.38
CA TRP A 117 9.08 -8.75 -11.49
C TRP A 117 9.75 -8.39 -10.15
N PRO A 118 10.22 -9.38 -9.38
CA PRO A 118 11.01 -9.13 -8.18
C PRO A 118 12.34 -8.41 -8.49
N PRO A 119 13.04 -7.91 -7.46
CA PRO A 119 14.38 -7.35 -7.63
C PRO A 119 15.33 -8.38 -8.25
N PHE A 120 16.12 -7.95 -9.21
CA PHE A 120 17.02 -8.83 -9.94
C PHE A 120 18.40 -8.89 -9.28
N VAL A 121 18.92 -10.09 -9.02
CA VAL A 121 20.33 -10.28 -8.60
C VAL A 121 21.30 -10.26 -9.79
N ARG A 122 20.78 -10.40 -11.02
CA ARG A 122 21.52 -10.28 -12.29
C ARG A 122 20.54 -9.97 -13.42
N TYR A 123 21.04 -9.49 -14.55
CA TYR A 123 20.19 -9.22 -15.70
C TYR A 123 19.48 -10.50 -16.19
N PRO A 124 18.14 -10.52 -16.34
CA PRO A 124 17.44 -11.66 -16.91
C PRO A 124 17.70 -11.75 -18.42
N GLY A 125 18.14 -12.91 -18.89
CA GLY A 125 18.25 -13.16 -20.34
C GLY A 125 16.86 -13.26 -20.95
N ILE A 126 16.45 -12.23 -21.69
CA ILE A 126 15.17 -12.16 -22.41
C ILE A 126 15.42 -11.97 -23.92
N SER A 127 14.70 -12.70 -24.76
CA SER A 127 14.80 -12.57 -26.22
C SER A 127 14.06 -11.33 -26.72
N GLU A 128 14.38 -10.85 -27.93
CA GLU A 128 13.63 -9.76 -28.58
C GLU A 128 12.16 -10.10 -28.81
N THR A 129 11.88 -11.38 -29.10
CA THR A 129 10.52 -11.90 -29.23
C THR A 129 9.76 -11.76 -27.90
N ALA A 130 10.36 -12.22 -26.79
CA ALA A 130 9.78 -12.15 -25.46
C ALA A 130 9.58 -10.70 -24.98
N LYS A 131 10.50 -9.77 -25.30
CA LYS A 131 10.29 -8.33 -25.06
C LYS A 131 9.08 -7.81 -25.82
N THR A 132 8.89 -8.25 -27.06
CA THR A 132 7.74 -7.86 -27.89
C THR A 132 6.43 -8.43 -27.33
N ASP A 133 6.42 -9.68 -26.89
CA ASP A 133 5.25 -10.27 -26.21
C ASP A 133 4.92 -9.53 -24.90
N LEU A 134 5.92 -9.17 -24.08
CA LEU A 134 5.69 -8.43 -22.83
C LEU A 134 5.12 -7.03 -23.09
N ARG A 135 5.61 -6.33 -24.12
CA ARG A 135 5.02 -5.06 -24.57
C ARG A 135 3.58 -5.25 -25.05
N ALA A 136 3.30 -6.29 -25.83
CA ALA A 136 1.95 -6.59 -26.31
C ALA A 136 0.98 -6.94 -25.17
N TYR A 137 1.45 -7.73 -24.20
CA TYR A 137 0.70 -8.05 -22.97
C TYR A 137 0.27 -6.78 -22.23
N THR A 138 1.22 -5.87 -22.01
CA THR A 138 0.95 -4.60 -21.34
C THR A 138 0.01 -3.73 -22.16
N ALA A 139 0.26 -3.61 -23.47
CA ALA A 139 -0.58 -2.81 -24.37
C ALA A 139 -2.03 -3.32 -24.45
N ALA A 140 -2.26 -4.61 -24.25
CA ALA A 140 -3.58 -5.23 -24.23
C ALA A 140 -4.44 -4.90 -22.99
N GLY A 141 -3.92 -4.12 -22.04
CA GLY A 141 -4.67 -3.70 -20.84
C GLY A 141 -4.18 -4.31 -19.54
N ASN A 142 -3.11 -5.10 -19.58
CA ASN A 142 -2.57 -5.75 -18.39
C ASN A 142 -1.54 -4.87 -17.67
N ASN A 143 -1.35 -5.17 -16.39
CA ASN A 143 -0.46 -4.44 -15.51
C ASN A 143 0.86 -5.19 -15.30
N VAL A 144 1.99 -4.48 -15.34
CA VAL A 144 3.31 -5.03 -15.08
C VAL A 144 3.99 -4.23 -13.97
N VAL A 145 4.32 -4.89 -12.86
CA VAL A 145 4.93 -4.27 -11.68
C VAL A 145 6.39 -4.70 -11.57
N PHE A 146 7.29 -3.73 -11.49
CA PHE A 146 8.72 -3.94 -11.25
C PHE A 146 9.10 -3.52 -9.83
N LEU A 147 9.80 -4.40 -9.12
CA LEU A 147 10.34 -4.14 -7.79
C LEU A 147 11.83 -3.83 -7.86
N GLY A 148 12.24 -2.87 -7.06
CA GLY A 148 13.27 -1.96 -7.47
C GLY A 148 14.67 -2.36 -7.07
N ASN A 149 15.54 -2.36 -8.06
CA ASN A 149 16.95 -2.05 -7.95
C ASN A 149 17.41 -1.45 -9.29
N TYR A 150 18.71 -1.17 -9.44
CA TYR A 150 19.27 -0.65 -10.69
C TYR A 150 18.99 -1.56 -11.91
N VAL A 151 19.07 -2.88 -11.73
CA VAL A 151 18.88 -3.86 -12.81
C VAL A 151 17.42 -3.85 -13.31
N ALA A 152 16.45 -3.66 -12.43
CA ALA A 152 15.04 -3.51 -12.81
C ALA A 152 14.82 -2.26 -13.69
N VAL A 153 15.48 -1.14 -13.36
CA VAL A 153 15.42 0.09 -14.17
C VAL A 153 16.02 -0.13 -15.56
N GLN A 154 17.18 -0.79 -15.63
CA GLN A 154 17.81 -1.13 -16.90
C GLN A 154 16.93 -2.07 -17.75
N PHE A 155 16.32 -3.08 -17.12
CA PHE A 155 15.42 -4.01 -17.80
C PHE A 155 14.18 -3.32 -18.37
N MET A 156 13.58 -2.39 -17.61
CA MET A 156 12.47 -1.57 -18.13
C MET A 156 12.88 -0.73 -19.34
N ASN A 157 14.07 -0.11 -19.30
CA ASN A 157 14.60 0.65 -20.44
C ASN A 157 14.79 -0.25 -21.67
N ASP A 158 15.31 -1.46 -21.51
CA ASP A 158 15.54 -2.41 -22.60
C ASP A 158 14.24 -2.95 -23.19
N VAL A 159 13.27 -3.36 -22.35
CA VAL A 159 11.99 -3.92 -22.81
C VAL A 159 11.13 -2.86 -23.50
N TYR A 160 10.96 -1.70 -22.86
CA TYR A 160 9.98 -0.70 -23.28
C TYR A 160 10.58 0.48 -24.05
N GLY A 161 11.90 0.55 -24.19
CA GLY A 161 12.58 1.66 -24.86
C GLY A 161 12.54 2.97 -24.05
N PHE A 162 12.33 2.88 -22.74
CA PHE A 162 12.38 4.04 -21.86
C PHE A 162 13.82 4.57 -21.70
N GLN A 163 13.94 5.77 -21.14
CA GLN A 163 15.22 6.42 -20.84
C GLN A 163 15.29 6.81 -19.35
N LEU A 164 14.83 5.91 -18.47
CA LEU A 164 14.83 6.11 -17.04
C LEU A 164 16.27 6.24 -16.54
N THR A 165 16.52 7.24 -15.71
CA THR A 165 17.83 7.51 -15.13
C THR A 165 17.72 7.42 -13.62
N ASP A 166 18.67 6.75 -12.97
CA ASP A 166 18.77 6.68 -11.53
C ASP A 166 19.03 8.05 -10.88
N ASP A 167 18.48 8.24 -9.68
CA ASP A 167 18.70 9.43 -8.85
C ASP A 167 18.45 9.10 -7.39
N TYR A 168 19.49 8.65 -6.70
CA TYR A 168 19.36 8.32 -5.29
C TYR A 168 19.07 9.58 -4.47
N GLN A 169 17.95 9.56 -3.75
CA GLN A 169 17.59 10.56 -2.74
C GLN A 169 17.11 9.86 -1.47
N ASN A 170 17.61 10.33 -0.33
CA ASN A 170 17.13 9.87 0.96
C ASN A 170 15.65 10.25 1.14
N GLY A 171 14.89 9.35 1.75
CA GLY A 171 13.52 9.64 2.16
C GLY A 171 13.45 10.64 3.33
N PRO A 172 12.22 10.93 3.81
CA PRO A 172 10.97 10.29 3.44
C PRO A 172 10.50 10.67 2.03
N TYR A 173 9.56 9.89 1.49
CA TYR A 173 8.95 10.12 0.19
C TYR A 173 7.52 10.62 0.36
N TYR A 174 7.14 11.61 -0.43
CA TYR A 174 5.84 12.28 -0.32
C TYR A 174 4.93 11.85 -1.46
N ARG A 175 3.66 11.66 -1.12
CA ARG A 175 2.62 11.36 -2.10
C ARG A 175 2.38 12.56 -3.00
N ASN A 176 2.43 12.33 -4.30
CA ASN A 176 2.16 13.36 -5.29
C ASN A 176 0.64 13.49 -5.50
N ASP A 177 -0.02 14.31 -4.69
CA ASP A 177 -1.48 14.48 -4.67
C ASP A 177 -2.11 14.83 -6.02
N ARG A 178 -1.33 15.45 -6.92
CA ARG A 178 -1.78 15.74 -8.30
C ARG A 178 -1.87 14.46 -9.14
N ASN A 179 -0.87 13.59 -9.01
CA ASN A 179 -0.70 12.43 -9.88
C ASN A 179 -1.46 11.20 -9.41
N VAL A 180 -1.63 11.04 -8.09
CA VAL A 180 -2.32 9.89 -7.49
C VAL A 180 -3.84 9.94 -7.65
N ARG A 181 -4.42 11.08 -8.03
CA ARG A 181 -5.88 11.23 -8.16
C ARG A 181 -6.45 10.17 -9.12
N ASN A 182 -7.52 9.52 -8.68
CA ASN A 182 -8.21 8.43 -9.41
C ASN A 182 -7.32 7.19 -9.64
N THR A 183 -6.34 6.97 -8.78
CA THR A 183 -5.57 5.71 -8.74
C THR A 183 -5.61 5.13 -7.32
N PRO A 184 -5.30 3.83 -7.14
CA PRO A 184 -5.19 3.24 -5.81
C PRO A 184 -4.25 4.01 -4.86
N PHE A 185 -3.21 4.65 -5.42
CA PHE A 185 -2.23 5.44 -4.65
C PHE A 185 -2.85 6.64 -3.91
N GLN A 186 -4.05 7.11 -4.26
CA GLN A 186 -4.70 8.24 -3.58
C GLN A 186 -5.05 7.96 -2.11
N TYR A 187 -5.04 6.69 -1.69
CA TYR A 187 -5.36 6.26 -0.34
C TYR A 187 -4.11 5.94 0.50
N LEU A 188 -2.92 6.09 -0.06
CA LEU A 188 -1.67 6.01 0.70
C LEU A 188 -1.54 7.19 1.67
N PRO A 189 -0.80 7.05 2.78
CA PRO A 189 -0.44 8.20 3.60
C PRO A 189 0.29 9.27 2.76
N SER A 190 0.24 10.53 3.19
CA SER A 190 0.93 11.63 2.51
C SER A 190 2.46 11.50 2.52
N ARG A 191 2.99 10.67 3.43
CA ARG A 191 4.40 10.41 3.65
C ARG A 191 4.64 8.91 3.83
N VAL A 192 5.65 8.38 3.14
CA VAL A 192 6.16 7.01 3.28
C VAL A 192 7.61 7.08 3.71
N GLU A 193 7.96 6.37 4.79
CA GLU A 193 9.34 6.31 5.27
C GLU A 193 10.21 5.44 4.38
N GLN A 194 11.49 5.83 4.27
CA GLN A 194 12.48 5.00 3.61
C GLN A 194 12.70 3.71 4.42
N ALA A 195 12.46 2.56 3.79
CA ALA A 195 12.66 1.25 4.43
C ALA A 195 14.14 0.83 4.46
N SER A 196 14.91 1.25 3.45
CA SER A 196 16.34 0.91 3.33
C SER A 196 17.06 1.97 2.48
N ILE A 197 18.38 2.11 2.69
CA ILE A 197 19.27 2.86 1.78
C ILE A 197 19.24 2.32 0.35
N GLU A 198 18.74 1.09 0.16
CA GLU A 198 18.56 0.46 -1.14
C GLU A 198 17.17 0.72 -1.73
N THR A 199 16.49 1.78 -1.30
CA THR A 199 15.29 2.26 -2.01
C THR A 199 15.75 3.00 -3.26
N TYR A 200 15.59 2.36 -4.41
CA TYR A 200 16.04 2.91 -5.69
C TYR A 200 15.01 3.90 -6.25
N ALA A 201 15.48 5.09 -6.58
CA ALA A 201 14.67 6.12 -7.21
C ALA A 201 15.19 6.45 -8.61
N VAL A 202 14.30 6.96 -9.45
CA VAL A 202 14.65 7.49 -10.78
C VAL A 202 14.35 8.98 -10.85
N LYS A 203 15.03 9.70 -11.73
CA LYS A 203 14.75 11.12 -12.00
C LYS A 203 13.31 11.26 -12.47
N SER A 204 12.50 12.07 -11.79
CA SER A 204 11.11 12.33 -12.22
C SER A 204 11.05 12.89 -13.64
N ARG A 205 12.07 13.66 -14.06
CA ARG A 205 12.20 14.18 -15.44
C ARG A 205 12.59 13.13 -16.49
N SER A 206 13.01 11.94 -16.08
CA SER A 206 13.34 10.82 -16.98
C SER A 206 12.14 9.92 -17.28
N LEU A 207 11.00 10.14 -16.58
CA LEU A 207 9.77 9.45 -16.89
C LEU A 207 9.32 9.81 -18.32
N PRO A 208 8.92 8.82 -19.15
CA PRO A 208 8.44 9.08 -20.49
C PRO A 208 7.13 9.88 -20.47
N PRO A 209 6.69 10.44 -21.61
CA PRO A 209 5.37 11.07 -21.72
C PRO A 209 4.26 10.14 -21.22
N GLY A 210 3.38 10.66 -20.35
CA GLY A 210 2.33 9.87 -19.71
C GLY A 210 2.77 9.16 -18.42
N GLY A 211 4.06 9.16 -18.09
CA GLY A 211 4.59 8.74 -16.81
C GLY A 211 4.17 9.68 -15.68
N LYS A 212 3.74 9.11 -14.55
CA LYS A 212 3.30 9.82 -13.35
C LYS A 212 4.09 9.34 -12.15
N SER A 213 4.79 10.27 -11.50
CA SER A 213 5.38 10.05 -10.18
C SER A 213 4.27 9.97 -9.13
N MET A 214 4.22 8.90 -8.35
CA MET A 214 3.23 8.68 -7.29
C MET A 214 3.81 9.01 -5.91
N LEU A 215 5.07 8.63 -5.67
CA LEU A 215 5.83 8.94 -4.47
C LEU A 215 7.20 9.50 -4.87
N ASP A 216 7.50 10.73 -4.44
CA ASP A 216 8.75 11.39 -4.78
C ASP A 216 9.33 12.24 -3.63
N THR A 217 10.60 12.58 -3.77
CA THR A 217 11.30 13.58 -2.97
C THR A 217 12.36 14.26 -3.82
N LEU A 218 12.47 15.59 -3.75
CA LEU A 218 13.53 16.37 -4.41
C LEU A 218 13.75 16.07 -5.91
N GLY A 219 12.71 15.65 -6.64
CA GLY A 219 12.80 15.33 -8.07
C GLY A 219 13.23 13.89 -8.39
N ALA A 220 13.37 13.04 -7.37
CA ALA A 220 13.54 11.60 -7.50
C ALA A 220 12.24 10.86 -7.09
N THR A 221 11.77 9.98 -7.96
CA THR A 221 10.55 9.19 -7.77
C THR A 221 10.89 7.76 -7.39
N VAL A 222 10.29 7.26 -6.31
CA VAL A 222 10.43 5.87 -5.82
C VAL A 222 9.22 5.00 -6.13
N ALA A 223 8.10 5.60 -6.52
CA ALA A 223 6.98 4.85 -7.09
C ALA A 223 6.38 5.65 -8.23
N PHE A 224 6.28 5.04 -9.40
CA PHE A 224 5.70 5.69 -10.58
C PHE A 224 4.88 4.71 -11.40
N VAL A 225 3.99 5.26 -12.22
CA VAL A 225 3.19 4.52 -13.19
C VAL A 225 3.38 5.15 -14.55
N ILE A 226 3.64 4.33 -15.56
CA ILE A 226 3.70 4.72 -16.97
C ILE A 226 2.52 4.03 -17.65
N ARG A 227 1.63 4.84 -18.25
CA ARG A 227 0.58 4.28 -19.10
C ARG A 227 1.20 3.74 -20.38
N TYR A 228 0.83 2.51 -20.73
CA TYR A 228 1.32 1.84 -21.94
C TYR A 228 0.11 1.31 -22.71
N ASP A 229 -0.41 2.15 -23.62
CA ASP A 229 -1.67 1.94 -24.32
C ASP A 229 -2.87 1.76 -23.36
N LEU A 230 -3.45 0.55 -23.30
CA LEU A 230 -4.55 0.22 -22.39
C LEU A 230 -4.08 -0.18 -21.00
N GLY A 231 -2.84 -0.63 -20.84
CA GLY A 231 -2.30 -1.12 -19.57
C GLY A 231 -1.30 -0.19 -18.92
N THR A 232 -0.57 -0.72 -17.94
CA THR A 232 0.33 0.06 -17.08
C THR A 232 1.64 -0.66 -16.77
N VAL A 233 2.72 0.12 -16.74
CA VAL A 233 4.00 -0.29 -16.17
C VAL A 233 4.19 0.47 -14.86
N CYS A 234 4.24 -0.27 -13.75
CA CYS A 234 4.43 0.26 -12.42
C CYS A 234 5.82 -0.07 -11.91
N TYR A 235 6.43 0.86 -11.17
CA TYR A 235 7.71 0.63 -10.50
C TYR A 235 7.62 0.99 -9.03
N ILE A 236 8.27 0.18 -8.19
CA ILE A 236 8.42 0.42 -6.76
C ILE A 236 9.90 0.27 -6.43
N GLY A 237 10.50 1.32 -5.90
CA GLY A 237 11.93 1.42 -5.61
C GLY A 237 12.44 0.51 -4.50
N TYR A 238 11.55 -0.01 -3.67
CA TYR A 238 11.89 -0.87 -2.56
C TYR A 238 12.09 -2.33 -3.00
N ASN A 239 13.19 -2.93 -2.55
CA ASN A 239 13.58 -4.31 -2.89
C ASN A 239 13.09 -5.37 -1.89
N TYR A 240 12.36 -4.99 -0.82
CA TYR A 240 11.81 -5.95 0.15
C TYR A 240 12.85 -6.84 0.85
N ASN A 241 14.11 -6.38 0.96
CA ASN A 241 15.18 -7.15 1.59
C ASN A 241 15.28 -6.99 3.11
N THR A 242 14.41 -6.17 3.70
CA THR A 242 14.34 -5.89 5.14
C THR A 242 12.89 -5.88 5.60
N PRO A 243 12.55 -6.18 6.85
CA PRO A 243 11.19 -5.97 7.35
C PRO A 243 10.93 -4.52 7.79
N PHE A 244 11.95 -3.66 7.84
CA PHE A 244 11.81 -2.29 8.35
C PHE A 244 10.89 -1.43 7.49
N HIS A 245 9.86 -0.83 8.10
CA HIS A 245 8.78 -0.10 7.42
C HIS A 245 8.06 -0.87 6.29
N ALA A 246 8.21 -2.20 6.22
CA ALA A 246 7.65 -3.01 5.14
C ALA A 246 6.14 -2.81 4.99
N ASP A 247 5.40 -2.65 6.08
CA ASP A 247 3.94 -2.43 6.05
C ASP A 247 3.50 -1.25 5.17
N GLN A 248 4.24 -0.13 5.18
CA GLN A 248 3.93 1.02 4.32
C GLN A 248 4.17 0.67 2.86
N TRP A 249 5.27 -0.02 2.56
CA TRP A 249 5.63 -0.44 1.21
C TRP A 249 4.74 -1.57 0.69
N THR A 250 4.25 -2.48 1.54
CA THR A 250 3.21 -3.45 1.20
C THR A 250 1.98 -2.75 0.63
N ARG A 251 1.55 -1.64 1.24
CA ARG A 251 0.43 -0.84 0.71
C ARG A 251 0.75 -0.23 -0.64
N VAL A 252 1.99 0.22 -0.85
CA VAL A 252 2.46 0.72 -2.16
C VAL A 252 2.43 -0.40 -3.21
N LEU A 253 2.83 -1.63 -2.84
CA LEU A 253 2.74 -2.82 -3.69
C LEU A 253 1.32 -3.15 -4.09
N HIS A 254 0.39 -3.17 -3.13
CA HIS A 254 -1.02 -3.41 -3.43
C HIS A 254 -1.58 -2.33 -4.35
N CYS A 255 -1.24 -1.06 -4.12
CA CYS A 255 -1.64 0.03 -5.02
C CYS A 255 -1.11 -0.16 -6.44
N ALA A 256 0.12 -0.65 -6.60
CA ALA A 256 0.70 -0.91 -7.90
C ALA A 256 0.08 -2.12 -8.60
N ILE A 257 -0.33 -3.15 -7.85
CA ILE A 257 -0.98 -4.36 -8.39
C ILE A 257 -2.39 -4.06 -8.88
N ASP A 258 -3.13 -3.22 -8.15
CA ASP A 258 -4.53 -2.85 -8.43
C ASP A 258 -4.68 -1.71 -9.48
N MET A 259 -3.60 -1.37 -10.20
CA MET A 259 -3.59 -0.30 -11.22
C MET A 259 -4.39 -0.62 -12.48
#